data_AF-A0A383AH80-F1
#
_entry.id   AF-A0A383AH80-F1
#
_cell.length_a   1.000
_cell.length_b   1.000
_cell.length_c   1.000
_cell.angle_alpha   90.00
_cell.angle_beta   90.00
_cell.angle_gamma   90.00
#
_symmetry.space_group_name_H-M   'P 1'
#
loop_
_entity.id
_entity.type
_entity.pdbx_description
1 polymer ?
#
loop_
_entity_poly.entity_id
_entity_poly.type
_entity_poly.pdbx_seq_one_letter_code
_entity_poly.pdbx_strand_id
1 'polypeptide(L)'
;NVESAYHPSCTCKMGSENDPMAVVNNKGQVNGIDKLRVVDSSIFPTITNGNLNGPTIMAAEKMADSILGIQPLSISNINVWIDSDWQNSQRQREVKRPLKSS
;
A
#
# COMPACT_ATOMS: atom_id res chain seq x y z
N ASN A 1 8.02 -24.47 -10.76
CA ASN A 1 6.58 -24.15 -10.71
C ASN A 1 6.48 -22.65 -10.47
N VAL A 2 6.16 -21.84 -11.48
CA VAL A 2 5.85 -20.42 -11.30
C VAL A 2 4.34 -20.36 -11.06
N GLU A 3 3.94 -20.22 -9.81
CA GLU A 3 2.54 -20.01 -9.42
C GLU A 3 2.31 -18.51 -9.21
N SER A 4 1.15 -17.99 -9.61
CA SER A 4 0.80 -16.57 -9.56
C SER A 4 0.67 -15.98 -8.14
N ALA A 5 1.01 -16.76 -7.10
CA ALA A 5 0.67 -16.52 -5.71
C ALA A 5 -0.83 -16.21 -5.46
N TYR A 6 -1.71 -16.39 -6.46
CA TYR A 6 -3.14 -16.06 -6.43
C TYR A 6 -3.44 -14.62 -5.97
N HIS A 7 -2.70 -13.64 -6.49
CA HIS A 7 -2.93 -12.22 -6.19
C HIS A 7 -3.52 -11.44 -7.38
N PRO A 8 -4.76 -11.73 -7.84
CA PRO A 8 -5.40 -10.95 -8.90
C PRO A 8 -5.60 -9.50 -8.42
N SER A 9 -5.07 -8.56 -9.19
CA SER A 9 -5.08 -7.13 -8.88
C SER A 9 -4.81 -6.33 -10.17
N CYS A 10 -4.88 -5.00 -10.08
CA CYS A 10 -4.47 -4.07 -11.13
C CYS A 10 -5.33 -4.00 -12.41
N THR A 11 -6.44 -4.72 -12.50
CA THR A 11 -7.32 -4.74 -13.70
C THR A 11 -8.11 -3.45 -13.92
N CYS A 12 -8.34 -2.65 -12.88
CA CYS A 12 -8.99 -1.34 -12.94
C CYS A 12 -8.02 -0.24 -12.49
N LYS A 13 -6.80 -0.27 -13.03
CA LYS A 13 -5.67 0.59 -12.67
C LYS A 13 -6.09 2.03 -12.33
N MET A 14 -5.71 2.47 -11.12
CA MET A 14 -5.70 3.88 -10.74
C MET A 14 -4.53 4.60 -11.43
N GLY A 15 -4.79 5.78 -11.98
CA GLY A 15 -3.76 6.61 -12.61
C GLY A 15 -4.09 8.10 -12.61
N SER A 16 -3.18 8.88 -13.19
CA SER A 16 -3.40 10.31 -13.44
C SER A 16 -4.38 10.50 -14.61
N GLU A 17 -4.93 11.70 -14.76
CA GLU A 17 -5.84 12.03 -15.86
C GLU A 17 -5.20 11.87 -17.25
N ASN A 18 -3.86 11.94 -17.33
CA ASN A 18 -3.09 11.79 -18.56
C ASN A 18 -2.56 10.36 -18.77
N ASP A 19 -2.85 9.41 -17.87
CA ASP A 19 -2.48 8.01 -18.05
C ASP A 19 -3.56 7.32 -18.91
N PRO A 20 -3.27 6.97 -20.19
CA PRO A 20 -4.25 6.37 -21.08
C PRO A 20 -4.70 4.97 -20.62
N MET A 21 -3.96 4.34 -19.70
CA MET A 21 -4.30 3.03 -19.13
C MET A 21 -5.10 3.15 -17.82
N ALA A 22 -5.37 4.36 -17.32
CA ALA A 22 -6.12 4.55 -16.09
C ALA A 22 -7.61 4.27 -16.31
N VAL A 23 -8.16 3.39 -15.47
CA VAL A 23 -9.59 3.10 -15.41
C VAL A 23 -10.27 3.97 -14.36
N VAL A 24 -9.57 4.25 -13.25
CA VAL A 24 -10.05 5.12 -12.17
C VAL A 24 -9.07 6.24 -11.85
N ASN A 25 -9.58 7.35 -11.34
CA ASN A 25 -8.76 8.45 -10.82
C ASN A 25 -8.30 8.21 -9.36
N ASN A 26 -7.57 9.17 -8.78
CA ASN A 26 -7.06 9.10 -7.40
C ASN A 26 -8.15 9.09 -6.30
N LYS A 27 -9.42 9.30 -6.66
CA LYS A 27 -10.60 9.19 -5.77
C LYS A 27 -11.36 7.88 -5.97
N GLY A 28 -10.81 6.94 -6.75
CA GLY A 28 -11.45 5.67 -7.12
C GLY A 28 -12.64 5.82 -8.06
N GLN A 29 -12.87 7.00 -8.65
CA GLN A 29 -13.98 7.25 -9.57
C GLN A 29 -13.64 6.71 -10.96
N VAL A 30 -14.60 6.06 -11.60
CA VAL A 30 -14.41 5.52 -12.96
C VAL A 30 -14.35 6.66 -13.97
N ASN A 31 -13.32 6.65 -14.80
CA ASN A 31 -13.11 7.69 -15.80
C ASN A 31 -14.30 7.73 -16.78
N GLY A 32 -14.86 8.93 -16.98
CA GLY A 32 -16.01 9.15 -17.87
C GLY A 32 -17.37 8.68 -17.33
N ILE A 33 -17.45 8.18 -16.10
CA ILE A 33 -18.71 7.75 -15.48
C ILE A 33 -18.94 8.48 -14.16
N ASP A 34 -20.05 9.21 -14.09
CA ASP A 34 -20.46 9.88 -12.87
C ASP A 34 -20.98 8.89 -11.81
N LYS A 35 -20.69 9.18 -10.54
CA LYS A 35 -21.22 8.47 -9.35
C LYS A 35 -20.85 6.99 -9.23
N LEU A 36 -19.94 6.46 -10.04
CA LEU A 36 -19.40 5.11 -9.90
C LEU A 36 -17.97 5.14 -9.33
N ARG A 37 -17.70 4.26 -8.37
CA ARG A 37 -16.35 4.04 -7.81
C ARG A 37 -16.02 2.57 -7.73
N VAL A 38 -14.73 2.25 -7.87
CA VAL A 38 -14.16 0.91 -7.63
C VAL A 38 -13.20 1.01 -6.44
N VAL A 39 -13.36 0.13 -5.45
CA VAL A 39 -12.60 0.13 -4.20
C VAL A 39 -12.24 -1.30 -3.80
N ASP A 40 -11.21 -1.84 -4.44
CA ASP A 40 -10.61 -3.14 -4.12
C ASP A 40 -9.18 -3.21 -4.71
N SER A 41 -8.54 -4.40 -4.70
CA SER A 41 -7.19 -4.60 -5.24
C SER A 41 -7.07 -4.39 -6.76
N SER A 42 -8.18 -4.35 -7.51
CA SER A 42 -8.15 -4.10 -8.96
C SER A 42 -7.61 -2.71 -9.29
N ILE A 43 -7.74 -1.75 -8.38
CA ILE A 43 -7.34 -0.36 -8.61
C ILE A 43 -5.84 -0.13 -8.43
N PHE A 44 -5.11 -1.11 -7.89
CA PHE A 44 -3.69 -0.93 -7.63
C PHE A 44 -2.92 -0.71 -8.95
N PRO A 45 -2.01 0.27 -9.01
CA PRO A 45 -1.27 0.54 -10.23
C PRO A 45 -0.23 -0.55 -10.54
N THR A 46 0.24 -1.24 -9.50
CA THR A 46 1.20 -2.35 -9.56
C THR A 46 0.93 -3.32 -8.41
N ILE A 47 1.31 -4.59 -8.57
CA ILE A 47 1.18 -5.60 -7.52
C ILE A 47 2.00 -5.18 -6.30
N THR A 48 1.42 -5.29 -5.10
CA THR A 48 2.09 -4.97 -3.84
C THR A 48 3.10 -6.05 -3.45
N ASN A 49 4.21 -5.66 -2.84
CA ASN A 49 5.18 -6.59 -2.26
C ASN A 49 4.63 -7.18 -0.94
N GLY A 50 3.72 -8.16 -1.02
CA GLY A 50 3.09 -8.80 0.14
C GLY A 50 1.72 -9.38 -0.17
N ASN A 51 1.05 -9.91 0.87
CA ASN A 51 -0.32 -10.40 0.77
C ASN A 51 -1.28 -9.22 0.50
N LEU A 52 -2.12 -9.36 -0.52
CA LEU A 52 -3.08 -8.33 -0.96
C LEU A 52 -4.11 -7.91 0.10
N ASN A 53 -4.39 -8.74 1.10
CA ASN A 53 -5.42 -8.47 2.11
C ASN A 53 -5.16 -7.15 2.85
N GLY A 54 -3.96 -7.00 3.43
CA GLY A 54 -3.57 -5.79 4.17
C GLY A 54 -3.68 -4.52 3.33
N PRO A 55 -3.02 -4.44 2.16
CA PRO A 55 -3.14 -3.30 1.25
C PRO A 55 -4.58 -3.01 0.82
N THR A 56 -5.40 -4.04 0.59
CA THR A 56 -6.81 -3.87 0.18
C THR A 56 -7.64 -3.23 1.29
N ILE A 57 -7.51 -3.72 2.53
CA ILE A 57 -8.17 -3.12 3.69
C ILE A 57 -7.73 -1.66 3.86
N MET A 58 -6.41 -1.39 3.84
CA MET A 58 -5.90 -0.03 4.01
C MET A 58 -6.42 0.93 2.92
N ALA A 59 -6.46 0.49 1.67
CA ALA A 59 -6.98 1.28 0.57
C ALA A 59 -8.49 1.54 0.73
N ALA A 60 -9.26 0.52 1.13
CA ALA A 60 -10.69 0.64 1.36
C ALA A 60 -11.02 1.62 2.48
N GLU A 61 -10.34 1.51 3.63
CA GLU A 61 -10.48 2.45 4.75
C GLU A 61 -10.16 3.89 4.32
N LYS A 62 -9.03 4.08 3.63
CA LYS A 62 -8.64 5.41 3.15
C LYS A 62 -9.66 6.01 2.17
N MET A 63 -10.24 5.19 1.30
CA MET A 63 -11.27 5.65 0.36
C MET A 63 -12.61 5.90 1.04
N ALA A 64 -13.00 5.09 2.03
CA ALA A 64 -14.21 5.30 2.81
C ALA A 64 -14.16 6.68 3.50
N ASP A 65 -13.05 7.02 4.15
CA ASP A 65 -12.84 8.34 4.74
C ASP A 65 -13.01 9.46 3.70
N SER A 66 -12.37 9.32 2.54
CA SER A 66 -12.45 10.30 1.45
C SER A 66 -13.89 10.46 0.90
N ILE A 67 -14.62 9.35 0.76
CA ILE A 67 -16.01 9.31 0.28
C ILE A 67 -16.96 9.97 1.30
N LEU A 68 -16.74 9.72 2.59
CA LEU A 68 -17.54 10.27 3.68
C LEU A 68 -17.12 11.69 4.10
N GLY A 69 -15.99 12.19 3.59
CA GLY A 69 -15.44 13.49 3.99
C GLY A 69 -14.81 13.49 5.39
N ILE A 70 -14.43 12.33 5.90
CA ILE A 70 -13.77 12.18 7.20
C ILE A 70 -12.30 12.60 7.05
N GLN A 71 -11.86 13.52 7.90
CA GLN A 71 -10.46 13.92 7.94
C GLN A 71 -9.62 12.86 8.66
N PRO A 72 -8.49 12.42 8.07
CA PRO A 72 -7.59 11.49 8.74
C PRO A 72 -6.98 12.16 9.99
N LEU A 73 -6.59 11.33 10.96
CA LEU A 73 -5.91 11.79 12.16
C LEU A 73 -4.67 12.62 11.82
N SER A 74 -4.43 13.66 12.62
CA SER A 74 -3.22 14.47 12.51
C SER A 74 -1.97 13.63 12.79
N ILE A 75 -0.90 13.89 12.05
CA ILE A 75 0.42 13.30 12.31
C ILE A 75 0.82 13.53 13.77
N SER A 76 1.18 12.45 14.48
CA SER A 76 1.68 12.54 15.85
C SER A 76 3.17 12.89 15.86
N ASN A 77 3.52 14.08 16.34
CA ASN A 77 4.92 14.49 16.58
C ASN A 77 5.44 13.96 17.93
N ILE A 78 5.22 12.68 18.22
CA ILE A 78 5.79 12.06 19.42
C ILE A 78 7.27 11.78 19.21
N ASN A 79 8.08 12.00 20.24
CA ASN A 79 9.49 11.61 20.22
C ASN A 79 9.56 10.08 20.16
N VAL A 80 9.82 9.55 18.97
CA VAL A 80 10.15 8.13 18.79
C VAL A 80 11.62 7.95 19.14
N TRP A 81 11.92 6.90 19.90
CA TRP A 81 13.30 6.53 20.16
C TRP A 81 13.95 6.07 18.84
N ILE A 82 15.07 6.70 18.48
CA ILE A 82 15.90 6.32 17.33
C ILE A 82 17.24 5.87 17.90
N ASP A 83 17.69 4.69 17.48
CA ASP A 83 19.01 4.17 17.87
C ASP A 83 20.10 5.13 17.41
N SER A 84 21.06 5.47 18.28
CA SER A 84 22.19 6.34 17.94
C SER A 84 23.06 5.82 16.80
N ASP A 85 23.07 4.51 16.53
CA ASP A 85 23.88 3.88 15.49
C ASP A 85 23.04 3.21 14.38
N TRP A 86 21.79 3.64 14.18
CA TRP A 86 20.86 3.03 13.22
C TRP A 86 21.39 2.98 11.77
N GLN A 87 22.32 3.88 11.42
CA GLN A 87 22.94 3.95 10.09
C GLN A 87 23.92 2.81 9.83
N ASN A 88 24.62 2.35 10.87
CA ASN A 88 25.66 1.33 10.76
C ASN A 88 25.26 0.00 11.38
N SER A 89 24.23 0.00 12.23
CA SER A 89 23.76 -1.18 12.93
C SER A 89 22.25 -1.30 12.92
N GLN A 90 21.75 -2.40 12.37
CA GLN A 90 20.33 -2.72 12.39
C GLN A 90 19.90 -3.37 13.72
N ARG A 91 20.83 -3.78 14.59
CA ARG A 91 20.55 -4.47 15.87
C ARG A 91 21.60 -4.14 16.92
N GLN A 92 21.16 -3.70 18.10
CA GLN A 92 22.06 -3.46 19.24
C GLN A 92 22.70 -4.72 19.84
N ARG A 93 22.12 -5.90 19.61
CA ARG A 93 22.55 -7.15 20.25
C ARG A 93 23.25 -8.07 19.26
N GLU A 94 24.31 -8.72 19.72
CA GLU A 94 24.96 -9.82 19.01
C GLU A 94 23.97 -10.95 18.68
N VAL A 95 24.16 -11.55 17.52
CA VAL A 95 23.32 -12.65 17.04
C VAL A 95 23.48 -13.85 17.99
N LYS A 96 22.41 -14.22 18.70
CA LYS A 96 22.38 -15.36 19.64
C LYS A 96 22.71 -16.73 19.03
N ARG A 97 22.82 -16.82 17.70
CA ARG A 97 23.19 -18.04 16.99
C ARG A 97 24.15 -17.70 15.85
N PRO A 98 25.48 -17.78 16.06
CA PRO A 98 26.42 -17.59 14.98
C PRO A 98 26.18 -18.65 13.90
N LEU A 99 26.15 -18.24 12.64
CA LEU A 99 26.18 -19.15 11.51
C LEU A 99 27.54 -19.85 11.54
N LYS A 100 27.55 -21.18 11.68
CA LYS A 100 28.79 -21.95 11.46
C LYS A 100 29.15 -21.80 9.99
N SER A 101 30.29 -21.18 9.70
CA SER A 101 30.89 -21.26 8.37
C SER A 101 31.29 -22.70 8.10
N SER A 102 30.81 -23.27 6.99
CA SER A 102 31.29 -24.53 6.42
C SER A 102 32.72 -24.39 5.92
#